data_AF-A0A0D6QEL2-F1
#
_entry.id   AF-A0A0D6QEL2-F1
#
_cell.length_a   1.000
_cell.length_b   1.000
_cell.length_c   1.000
_cell.angle_alpha   90.00
_cell.angle_beta   90.00
_cell.angle_gamma   90.00
#
_symmetry.space_group_name_H-M   'P 1'
#
loop_
_entity.id
_entity.type
_entity.pdbx_description
1 polymer ?
#
loop_
_entity_poly.entity_id
_entity_poly.type
_entity_poly.pdbx_seq_one_letter_code
_entity_poly.pdbx_strand_id
1 'polypeptide(L)'
;MSLSLIRSNLQTAGEHVGDMLWWTLEDARISRDRLEEVWLGAGLSTALLPEPPTPEKALRTAVREAQVGQQGHLIRLGKEDDDELVFAVVEEQRDASGNMSYRQEARIVLRRLVTPFLASDAPDHDIVRAVRERYERLLSTHTPDDVRRALVKTLAACAAVTLREHGGVYWVPAPFADTLRRLQVAVAGIGASRIDVVPIHATPEAAKALGDAARSALEEDLAILSSEIEAFLQEPPDRVSTRPRRLATFDELRAKASLYHSVLQVQVSDLDAKLDELTRHVEGLLQAKAS
;
A
#
# COMPACT_ATOMS: atom_id res chain seq x y z
N MET A 1 17.11 41.21 -15.03
CA MET A 1 16.30 40.56 -13.99
C MET A 1 16.43 41.37 -12.70
N SER A 2 15.35 41.93 -12.18
CA SER A 2 15.43 42.91 -11.09
C SER A 2 15.60 42.24 -9.72
N LEU A 3 16.62 42.64 -8.96
CA LEU A 3 16.79 42.25 -7.55
C LEU A 3 15.58 42.66 -6.67
N SER A 4 14.77 43.62 -7.11
CA SER A 4 13.51 44.00 -6.44
C SER A 4 12.43 42.92 -6.55
N LEU A 5 12.34 42.21 -7.68
CA LEU A 5 11.44 41.07 -7.88
C LEU A 5 11.85 39.88 -7.01
N ILE A 6 13.16 39.68 -6.81
CA ILE A 6 13.67 38.62 -5.92
C ILE A 6 13.34 38.99 -4.47
N ARG A 7 13.62 40.22 -4.03
CA ARG A 7 13.31 40.66 -2.65
C ARG A 7 11.82 40.66 -2.32
N SER A 8 10.94 41.04 -3.24
CA SER A 8 9.50 41.02 -3.02
C SER A 8 8.93 39.60 -2.89
N ASN A 9 9.63 38.58 -3.40
CA ASN A 9 9.23 37.18 -3.34
C ASN A 9 10.01 36.36 -2.28
N LEU A 10 11.00 36.94 -1.62
CA LEU A 10 11.77 36.29 -0.53
C LEU A 10 11.13 36.48 0.85
N GLN A 11 10.12 37.36 0.99
CA GLN A 11 9.45 37.67 2.27
C GLN A 11 8.04 37.04 2.39
N THR A 12 7.67 36.12 1.50
CA THR A 12 6.27 35.72 1.23
C THR A 12 6.03 34.21 1.32
N ALA A 13 6.71 33.52 2.24
CA ALA A 13 6.24 32.18 2.61
C ALA A 13 5.17 32.34 3.69
N GLY A 14 3.90 32.00 3.37
CA GLY A 14 2.85 31.84 4.37
C GLY A 14 3.17 30.72 5.37
N GLU A 15 2.26 30.42 6.29
CA GLU A 15 2.42 29.30 7.23
C GLU A 15 2.64 27.97 6.49
N HIS A 16 3.51 27.08 7.02
CA HIS A 16 3.71 25.74 6.42
C HIS A 16 2.45 24.90 6.63
N VAL A 17 1.76 24.54 5.54
CA VAL A 17 0.51 23.76 5.60
C VAL A 17 0.73 22.27 5.31
N GLY A 18 1.92 21.90 4.83
CA GLY A 18 2.27 20.50 4.63
C GLY A 18 3.30 20.30 3.53
N ASP A 19 3.49 19.06 3.15
CA ASP A 19 4.51 18.65 2.19
C ASP A 19 3.85 17.91 1.04
N MET A 20 4.18 18.32 -0.19
CA MET A 20 3.89 17.54 -1.38
C MET A 20 5.05 16.56 -1.64
N LEU A 21 4.76 15.30 -1.94
CA LEU A 21 5.79 14.30 -2.18
C LEU A 21 5.43 13.30 -3.27
N TRP A 22 6.49 12.73 -3.84
CA TRP A 22 6.47 11.58 -4.75
C TRP A 22 7.76 10.79 -4.57
N TRP A 23 7.85 9.61 -5.17
CA TRP A 23 9.02 8.75 -4.99
C TRP A 23 9.38 7.97 -6.24
N THR A 24 10.65 7.58 -6.28
CA THR A 24 11.20 6.63 -7.24
C THR A 24 11.80 5.47 -6.45
N LEU A 25 11.38 4.24 -6.77
CA LEU A 25 11.95 3.02 -6.20
C LEU A 25 12.78 2.33 -7.28
N GLU A 26 14.08 2.58 -7.26
CA GLU A 26 15.05 2.04 -8.21
C GLU A 26 16.00 1.10 -7.46
N ASP A 27 16.14 -0.11 -7.97
CA ASP A 27 16.88 -1.21 -7.31
C ASP A 27 16.48 -1.43 -5.85
N ALA A 28 15.19 -1.24 -5.53
CA ALA A 28 14.67 -1.27 -4.17
C ALA A 28 14.53 -2.68 -3.56
N ARG A 29 15.29 -3.66 -4.06
CA ARG A 29 15.37 -4.99 -3.46
C ARG A 29 16.37 -4.94 -2.29
N ILE A 30 15.92 -5.34 -1.12
CA ILE A 30 16.67 -5.17 0.13
C ILE A 30 16.45 -6.36 1.06
N SER A 31 17.48 -6.81 1.79
CA SER A 31 17.30 -7.86 2.79
C SER A 31 16.47 -7.35 3.97
N ARG A 32 15.81 -8.26 4.69
CA ARG A 32 15.06 -7.91 5.90
C ARG A 32 15.91 -7.13 6.91
N ASP A 33 17.07 -7.68 7.25
CA ASP A 33 17.95 -7.09 8.25
C ASP A 33 18.41 -5.68 7.86
N ARG A 34 18.78 -5.50 6.58
CA ARG A 34 19.20 -4.19 6.08
C ARG A 34 18.05 -3.20 6.05
N LEU A 35 16.83 -3.65 5.73
CA LEU A 35 15.64 -2.82 5.77
C LEU A 35 15.34 -2.34 7.19
N GLU A 36 15.41 -3.22 8.18
CA GLU A 36 15.23 -2.86 9.59
C GLU A 36 16.29 -1.85 10.04
N GLU A 37 17.55 -2.05 9.65
CA GLU A 37 18.65 -1.14 9.96
C GLU A 37 18.40 0.27 9.41
N VAL A 38 18.05 0.42 8.12
CA VAL A 38 17.82 1.75 7.53
C VAL A 38 16.56 2.42 8.12
N TRP A 39 15.55 1.64 8.49
CA TRP A 39 14.31 2.16 9.08
C TRP A 39 14.52 2.67 10.51
N LEU A 40 15.18 1.85 11.34
CA LEU A 40 15.52 2.19 12.71
C LEU A 40 16.55 3.33 12.77
N GLY A 41 17.55 3.30 11.88
CA GLY A 41 18.55 4.36 11.76
C GLY A 41 17.93 5.72 11.40
N ALA A 42 16.81 5.73 10.68
CA ALA A 42 16.04 6.93 10.40
C ALA A 42 15.06 7.33 11.53
N GLY A 43 14.95 6.55 12.60
CA GLY A 43 14.05 6.82 13.73
C GLY A 43 12.57 6.64 13.40
N LEU A 44 12.24 5.73 12.48
CA LEU A 44 10.86 5.33 12.16
C LEU A 44 10.38 4.18 13.04
N SER A 45 9.08 4.13 13.30
CA SER A 45 8.46 3.02 14.02
C SER A 45 8.54 1.72 13.23
N THR A 46 8.85 0.62 13.92
CA THR A 46 8.84 -0.74 13.33
C THR A 46 7.45 -1.18 12.88
N ALA A 47 6.38 -0.57 13.40
CA ALA A 47 5.00 -0.83 12.95
C ALA A 47 4.77 -0.39 11.48
N LEU A 48 5.63 0.48 10.95
CA LEU A 48 5.59 0.97 9.57
C LEU A 48 6.43 0.13 8.60
N LEU A 49 7.20 -0.84 9.11
CA LEU A 49 7.95 -1.76 8.25
C LEU A 49 6.99 -2.65 7.43
N PRO A 50 7.40 -3.09 6.23
CA PRO A 50 6.72 -4.18 5.54
C PRO A 50 6.71 -5.44 6.42
N GLU A 51 5.62 -6.21 6.31
CA GLU A 51 5.56 -7.54 6.91
C GLU A 51 6.67 -8.44 6.36
N PRO A 52 7.28 -9.30 7.19
CA PRO A 52 8.30 -10.25 6.75
C PRO A 52 7.84 -11.06 5.51
N PRO A 53 8.75 -11.40 4.58
CA PRO A 53 8.39 -12.25 3.45
C PRO A 53 7.83 -13.59 3.93
N THR A 54 6.66 -13.97 3.41
CA THR A 54 6.08 -15.27 3.67
C THR A 54 6.46 -16.26 2.55
N PRO A 55 6.60 -17.56 2.84
CA PRO A 55 6.87 -18.58 1.82
C PRO A 55 5.89 -18.56 0.65
N GLU A 56 4.60 -18.37 0.91
CA GLU A 56 3.57 -18.31 -0.14
C GLU A 56 3.77 -17.12 -1.07
N LYS A 57 3.98 -15.94 -0.50
CA LYS A 57 4.23 -14.72 -1.26
C LYS A 57 5.55 -14.80 -2.03
N ALA A 58 6.60 -15.33 -1.41
CA ALA A 58 7.89 -15.57 -2.04
C ALA A 58 7.73 -16.50 -3.25
N LEU A 59 6.97 -17.60 -3.13
CA LEU A 59 6.74 -18.52 -4.24
C LEU A 59 5.93 -17.88 -5.37
N ARG A 60 4.84 -17.17 -5.06
CA ARG A 60 4.03 -16.47 -6.07
C ARG A 60 4.84 -15.45 -6.85
N THR A 61 5.67 -14.67 -6.16
CA THR A 61 6.57 -13.71 -6.79
C THR A 61 7.64 -14.43 -7.61
N ALA A 62 8.25 -15.50 -7.09
CA ALA A 62 9.26 -16.29 -7.81
C ALA A 62 8.70 -16.87 -9.12
N VAL A 63 7.48 -17.42 -9.09
CA VAL A 63 6.77 -17.91 -10.27
C VAL A 63 6.55 -16.78 -11.28
N ARG A 64 6.02 -15.63 -10.84
CA ARG A 64 5.79 -14.47 -11.71
C ARG A 64 7.08 -13.99 -12.36
N GLU A 65 8.17 -13.88 -11.60
CA GLU A 65 9.47 -13.45 -12.09
C GLU A 65 10.14 -14.47 -13.02
N ALA A 66 9.92 -15.78 -12.79
CA ALA A 66 10.46 -16.84 -13.65
C ALA A 66 9.70 -16.99 -14.97
N GLN A 67 8.41 -16.62 -15.00
CA GLN A 67 7.57 -16.64 -16.20
C GLN A 67 7.96 -15.58 -17.23
N VAL A 68 8.53 -14.45 -16.80
CA VAL A 68 8.90 -13.35 -17.69
C VAL A 68 9.96 -13.83 -18.69
N GLY A 69 9.67 -13.67 -19.99
CA GLY A 69 10.59 -14.05 -21.07
C GLY A 69 10.55 -15.52 -21.47
N GLN A 70 9.75 -16.36 -20.81
CA GLN A 70 9.57 -17.77 -21.22
C GLN A 70 8.67 -17.85 -22.45
N GLN A 71 9.21 -18.37 -23.54
CA GLN A 71 8.46 -18.69 -24.75
C GLN A 71 8.08 -20.18 -24.74
N GLY A 72 6.85 -20.50 -25.11
CA GLY A 72 6.36 -21.88 -25.19
C GLY A 72 6.14 -22.57 -23.83
N HIS A 73 6.30 -21.88 -22.70
CA HIS A 73 6.01 -22.42 -21.37
C HIS A 73 5.17 -21.47 -20.54
N LEU A 74 4.26 -22.05 -19.77
CA LEU A 74 3.39 -21.36 -18.81
C LEU A 74 3.51 -22.01 -17.43
N ILE A 75 3.53 -21.19 -16.40
CA ILE A 75 3.41 -21.62 -15.01
C ILE A 75 2.00 -21.26 -14.55
N ARG A 76 1.20 -22.26 -14.19
CA ARG A 76 -0.22 -22.09 -13.80
C ARG A 76 -0.45 -22.56 -12.38
N LEU A 77 -1.35 -21.89 -11.68
CA LEU A 77 -1.84 -22.37 -10.38
C LEU A 77 -2.63 -23.65 -10.62
N GLY A 78 -2.16 -24.77 -10.06
CA GLY A 78 -2.82 -26.06 -10.17
C GLY A 78 -3.72 -26.36 -8.98
N LYS A 79 -3.25 -26.02 -7.76
CA LYS A 79 -3.99 -26.26 -6.52
C LYS A 79 -3.59 -25.25 -5.46
N GLU A 80 -4.56 -24.83 -4.65
CA GLU A 80 -4.35 -24.06 -3.44
C GLU A 80 -5.35 -24.49 -2.38
N ASP A 81 -4.85 -24.99 -1.26
CA ASP A 81 -5.60 -25.27 -0.05
C ASP A 81 -4.77 -24.93 1.19
N ASP A 82 -5.27 -25.29 2.37
CA ASP A 82 -4.60 -25.03 3.65
C ASP A 82 -3.30 -25.82 3.84
N ASP A 83 -3.09 -26.90 3.09
CA ASP A 83 -1.95 -27.82 3.23
C ASP A 83 -0.87 -27.56 2.18
N GLU A 84 -1.24 -27.16 0.96
CA GLU A 84 -0.32 -26.98 -0.15
C GLU A 84 -0.70 -25.90 -1.16
N LEU A 85 0.34 -25.33 -1.77
CA LEU A 85 0.26 -24.44 -2.93
C LEU A 85 1.04 -25.07 -4.08
N VAL A 86 0.34 -25.42 -5.16
CA VAL A 86 0.89 -26.16 -6.29
C VAL A 86 0.83 -25.33 -7.57
N PHE A 87 1.97 -25.20 -8.23
CA PHE A 87 2.08 -24.69 -9.59
C PHE A 87 2.47 -25.80 -10.56
N ALA A 88 1.87 -25.80 -11.75
CA ALA A 88 2.24 -26.67 -12.86
C ALA A 88 3.04 -25.87 -13.89
N VAL A 89 4.15 -26.43 -14.34
CA VAL A 89 4.88 -25.97 -15.53
C VAL A 89 4.33 -26.72 -16.72
N VAL A 90 3.87 -25.97 -17.72
CA VAL A 90 3.13 -26.47 -18.87
C VAL A 90 3.81 -25.97 -20.13
N GLU A 91 4.20 -26.90 -20.99
CA GLU A 91 4.62 -26.61 -22.36
C GLU A 91 3.37 -26.31 -23.19
N GLU A 92 3.39 -25.18 -23.89
CA GLU A 92 2.37 -24.76 -24.84
C GLU A 92 2.86 -25.07 -26.26
N GLN A 93 2.14 -25.96 -26.93
CA GLN A 93 2.41 -26.32 -28.33
C GLN A 93 1.31 -25.73 -29.21
N ARG A 94 1.72 -25.00 -30.25
CA ARG A 94 0.82 -24.50 -31.30
C ARG A 94 1.01 -25.31 -32.57
N ASP A 95 -0.09 -25.82 -33.10
CA ASP A 95 -0.07 -26.47 -34.41
C ASP A 95 -0.20 -25.45 -35.55
N ALA A 96 0.03 -25.91 -36.78
CA ALA A 96 -0.08 -25.09 -37.98
C ALA A 96 -1.51 -24.61 -38.28
N SER A 97 -2.52 -25.22 -37.66
CA SER A 97 -3.93 -24.83 -37.77
C SER A 97 -4.35 -23.80 -36.72
N GLY A 98 -3.43 -23.41 -35.82
CA GLY A 98 -3.68 -22.46 -34.74
C GLY A 98 -4.30 -23.08 -33.49
N ASN A 99 -4.43 -24.41 -33.41
CA ASN A 99 -4.84 -25.07 -32.18
C ASN A 99 -3.71 -25.05 -31.16
N MET A 100 -4.09 -25.00 -29.88
CA MET A 100 -3.18 -24.98 -28.75
C MET A 100 -3.37 -26.25 -27.94
N SER A 101 -2.27 -26.96 -27.68
CA SER A 101 -2.23 -28.08 -26.74
C SER A 101 -1.26 -27.79 -25.61
N TYR A 102 -1.52 -28.40 -24.47
CA TYR A 102 -0.81 -28.16 -23.23
C TYR A 102 -0.29 -29.48 -22.68
N ARG A 103 1.01 -29.55 -22.41
CA ARG A 103 1.64 -30.72 -21.79
C ARG A 103 2.28 -30.31 -20.48
N GLN A 104 1.85 -30.90 -19.37
CA GLN A 104 2.48 -30.65 -18.08
C GLN A 104 3.86 -31.34 -18.03
N GLU A 105 4.88 -30.57 -17.67
CA GLU A 105 6.27 -31.06 -17.60
C GLU A 105 6.80 -31.15 -16.18
N ALA A 106 6.30 -30.30 -15.28
CA ALA A 106 6.71 -30.31 -13.88
C ALA A 106 5.62 -29.77 -12.96
N ARG A 107 5.74 -30.10 -11.68
CA ARG A 107 4.99 -29.52 -10.57
C ARG A 107 5.94 -28.90 -9.56
N ILE A 108 5.58 -27.75 -9.04
CA ILE A 108 6.25 -27.06 -7.94
C ILE A 108 5.26 -27.01 -6.79
N VAL A 109 5.61 -27.58 -5.65
CA VAL A 109 4.71 -27.75 -4.50
C VAL A 109 5.34 -27.10 -3.27
N LEU A 110 4.67 -26.07 -2.73
CA LEU A 110 4.96 -25.57 -1.39
C LEU A 110 4.03 -26.25 -0.40
N ARG A 111 4.60 -27.00 0.54
CA ARG A 111 3.84 -27.59 1.65
C ARG A 111 3.78 -26.62 2.82
N ARG A 112 2.58 -26.32 3.31
CA ARG A 112 2.28 -25.38 4.41
C ARG A 112 2.41 -26.07 5.77
N LEU A 113 3.56 -26.69 6.03
CA LEU A 113 3.89 -27.28 7.32
C LEU A 113 4.43 -26.20 8.28
N VAL A 114 4.64 -26.57 9.56
CA VAL A 114 5.30 -25.71 10.58
C VAL A 114 6.62 -25.13 10.05
N THR A 115 7.36 -25.91 9.26
CA THR A 115 8.47 -25.42 8.45
C THR A 115 8.11 -25.64 6.98
N PRO A 116 7.73 -24.57 6.25
CA PRO A 116 7.36 -24.71 4.84
C PRO A 116 8.51 -25.23 3.98
N PHE A 117 8.18 -26.11 3.03
CA PHE A 117 9.17 -26.77 2.18
C PHE A 117 8.72 -26.77 0.71
N LEU A 118 9.67 -26.46 -0.19
CA LEU A 118 9.44 -26.42 -1.63
C LEU A 118 9.97 -27.69 -2.33
N ALA A 119 9.04 -28.49 -2.83
CA ALA A 119 9.29 -29.73 -3.57
C ALA A 119 8.99 -29.56 -5.07
N SER A 120 9.57 -30.43 -5.89
CA SER A 120 9.20 -30.60 -7.30
C SER A 120 9.42 -32.05 -7.72
N ASP A 121 8.60 -32.54 -8.65
CA ASP A 121 8.76 -33.85 -9.30
C ASP A 121 9.79 -33.85 -10.45
N ALA A 122 10.19 -32.66 -10.93
CA ALA A 122 11.24 -32.48 -11.94
C ALA A 122 12.22 -31.38 -11.49
N PRO A 123 13.06 -31.65 -10.47
CA PRO A 123 13.93 -30.64 -9.85
C PRO A 123 14.98 -30.05 -10.79
N ASP A 124 15.38 -30.79 -11.83
CA ASP A 124 16.38 -30.37 -12.81
C ASP A 124 15.81 -29.56 -13.96
N HIS A 125 14.47 -29.43 -14.06
CA HIS A 125 13.83 -28.63 -15.10
C HIS A 125 14.22 -27.15 -14.95
N ASP A 126 14.61 -26.49 -16.05
CA ASP A 126 15.18 -25.14 -16.03
C ASP A 126 14.27 -24.11 -15.34
N ILE A 127 12.97 -24.10 -15.69
CA ILE A 127 11.96 -23.25 -15.03
C ILE A 127 11.84 -23.57 -13.53
N VAL A 128 11.85 -24.84 -13.13
CA VAL A 128 11.78 -25.23 -11.71
C VAL A 128 13.01 -24.72 -10.95
N ARG A 129 14.21 -24.87 -11.52
CA ARG A 129 15.45 -24.32 -10.94
C ARG A 129 15.39 -22.80 -10.82
N ALA A 130 14.93 -22.13 -11.86
CA ALA A 130 14.75 -20.68 -11.92
C ALA A 130 13.75 -20.17 -10.86
N VAL A 131 12.66 -20.91 -10.60
CA VAL A 131 11.71 -20.59 -9.53
C VAL A 131 12.34 -20.84 -8.16
N ARG A 132 13.02 -21.96 -7.95
CA ARG A 132 13.67 -22.32 -6.67
C ARG A 132 14.70 -21.28 -6.23
N GLU A 133 15.60 -20.90 -7.13
CA GLU A 133 16.64 -19.89 -6.86
C GLU A 133 16.02 -18.54 -6.45
N ARG A 134 14.97 -18.09 -7.18
CA ARG A 134 14.25 -16.86 -6.85
C ARG A 134 13.52 -16.96 -5.52
N TYR A 135 12.87 -18.09 -5.25
CA TYR A 135 12.15 -18.35 -4.01
C TYR A 135 13.06 -18.25 -2.79
N GLU A 136 14.21 -18.93 -2.81
CA GLU A 136 15.18 -18.92 -1.69
C GLU A 136 15.66 -17.50 -1.38
N ARG A 137 15.95 -16.70 -2.42
CA ARG A 137 16.29 -15.29 -2.25
C ARG A 137 15.12 -14.45 -1.72
N LEU A 138 13.90 -14.70 -2.17
CA LEU A 138 12.70 -13.97 -1.76
C LEU A 138 12.25 -14.27 -0.32
N LEU A 139 12.73 -15.35 0.29
CA LEU A 139 12.47 -15.64 1.72
C LEU A 139 13.15 -14.64 2.67
N SER A 140 14.23 -13.98 2.23
CA SER A 140 15.01 -13.06 3.05
C SER A 140 15.04 -11.63 2.51
N THR A 141 14.39 -11.36 1.37
CA THR A 141 14.42 -10.06 0.70
C THR A 141 13.03 -9.49 0.46
N HIS A 142 12.92 -8.17 0.62
CA HIS A 142 11.78 -7.39 0.21
C HIS A 142 11.97 -6.91 -1.23
N THR A 143 10.86 -6.88 -1.97
CA THR A 143 10.77 -6.37 -3.34
C THR A 143 10.45 -4.87 -3.35
N PRO A 144 10.65 -4.18 -4.48
CA PRO A 144 10.17 -2.80 -4.64
C PRO A 144 8.67 -2.63 -4.34
N ASP A 145 7.85 -3.63 -4.63
CA ASP A 145 6.42 -3.61 -4.33
C ASP A 145 6.12 -3.70 -2.82
N ASP A 146 6.99 -4.39 -2.05
CA ASP A 146 6.88 -4.42 -0.58
C ASP A 146 7.18 -3.06 0.03
N VAL A 147 8.27 -2.43 -0.43
CA VAL A 147 8.64 -1.07 -0.03
C VAL A 147 7.53 -0.10 -0.40
N ARG A 148 7.01 -0.15 -1.64
CA ARG A 148 5.89 0.68 -2.10
C ARG A 148 4.68 0.54 -1.18
N ARG A 149 4.27 -0.68 -0.83
CA ARG A 149 3.13 -0.91 0.06
C ARG A 149 3.36 -0.32 1.45
N ALA A 150 4.57 -0.44 2.00
CA ALA A 150 4.92 0.18 3.28
C ALA A 150 4.93 1.71 3.22
N LEU A 151 5.38 2.31 2.11
CA LEU A 151 5.27 3.75 1.89
C LEU A 151 3.81 4.20 1.88
N VAL A 152 2.96 3.54 1.09
CA VAL A 152 1.53 3.86 1.03
C VAL A 152 0.87 3.71 2.41
N LYS A 153 1.19 2.64 3.16
CA LYS A 153 0.72 2.45 4.54
C LYS A 153 1.17 3.58 5.47
N THR A 154 2.43 4.00 5.35
CA THR A 154 2.98 5.10 6.16
C THR A 154 2.29 6.43 5.84
N LEU A 155 2.06 6.71 4.56
CA LEU A 155 1.34 7.90 4.11
C LEU A 155 -0.11 7.91 4.60
N ALA A 156 -0.79 6.77 4.56
CA ALA A 156 -2.14 6.65 5.13
C ALA A 156 -2.15 6.99 6.63
N ALA A 157 -1.16 6.49 7.39
CA ALA A 157 -1.01 6.81 8.82
C ALA A 157 -0.65 8.30 9.08
N CYS A 158 -0.15 9.01 8.07
CA CYS A 158 0.14 10.44 8.11
C CYS A 158 -0.99 11.30 7.51
N ALA A 159 -2.21 10.75 7.37
CA ALA A 159 -3.34 11.45 6.76
C ALA A 159 -2.99 12.06 5.39
N ALA A 160 -2.27 11.33 4.55
CA ALA A 160 -1.93 11.79 3.21
C ALA A 160 -3.18 11.87 2.32
N VAL A 161 -3.20 12.85 1.42
CA VAL A 161 -4.19 12.99 0.35
C VAL A 161 -3.49 12.78 -0.98
N THR A 162 -4.08 11.94 -1.83
CA THR A 162 -3.61 11.76 -3.20
C THR A 162 -4.06 12.97 -4.05
N LEU A 163 -3.12 13.67 -4.69
CA LEU A 163 -3.43 14.85 -5.51
C LEU A 163 -3.74 14.52 -6.98
N ARG A 164 -3.52 13.27 -7.40
CA ARG A 164 -3.72 12.79 -8.78
C ARG A 164 -4.62 11.57 -8.81
N GLU A 165 -5.55 11.50 -9.76
CA GLU A 165 -6.50 10.39 -9.91
C GLU A 165 -5.86 8.99 -9.94
N HIS A 166 -4.65 8.86 -10.49
CA HIS A 166 -3.93 7.58 -10.59
C HIS A 166 -2.82 7.42 -9.55
N GLY A 167 -2.80 8.24 -8.50
CA GLY A 167 -1.75 8.20 -7.50
C GLY A 167 -0.43 8.83 -7.95
N GLY A 168 0.59 8.64 -7.11
CA GLY A 168 1.97 9.02 -7.41
C GLY A 168 2.38 10.42 -6.97
N VAL A 169 1.44 11.30 -6.60
CA VAL A 169 1.72 12.57 -5.93
C VAL A 169 0.77 12.72 -4.75
N TYR A 170 1.34 13.03 -3.59
CA TYR A 170 0.63 13.08 -2.31
C TYR A 170 0.90 14.40 -1.62
N TRP A 171 -0.11 14.91 -0.92
CA TRP A 171 0.08 15.95 0.09
C TRP A 171 -0.06 15.34 1.48
N VAL A 172 0.77 15.79 2.41
CA VAL A 172 0.76 15.35 3.80
C VAL A 172 0.72 16.58 4.70
N PRO A 173 -0.18 16.63 5.70
CA PRO A 173 -0.30 17.76 6.62
C PRO A 173 1.00 18.06 7.39
N ALA A 174 1.23 19.35 7.68
CA ALA A 174 2.42 19.84 8.37
C ALA A 174 2.80 19.11 9.68
N PRO A 175 1.86 18.65 10.53
CA PRO A 175 2.21 17.91 11.74
C PRO A 175 3.03 16.62 11.51
N PHE A 176 3.04 16.08 10.30
CA PHE A 176 3.80 14.88 9.94
C PHE A 176 5.09 15.16 9.17
N ALA A 177 5.51 16.43 9.04
CA ALA A 177 6.70 16.81 8.29
C ALA A 177 7.96 16.07 8.75
N ASP A 178 8.18 15.95 10.06
CA ASP A 178 9.31 15.22 10.63
C ASP A 178 9.30 13.73 10.25
N THR A 179 8.12 13.10 10.28
CA THR A 179 7.96 11.69 9.86
C THR A 179 8.34 11.53 8.39
N LEU A 180 7.98 12.47 7.53
CA LEU A 180 8.35 12.43 6.12
C LEU A 180 9.84 12.63 5.88
N ARG A 181 10.50 13.51 6.63
CA ARG A 181 11.96 13.68 6.54
C ARG A 181 12.68 12.38 6.95
N ARG A 182 12.20 11.70 7.99
CA ARG A 182 12.71 10.38 8.38
C ARG A 182 12.45 9.32 7.31
N LEU A 183 11.25 9.32 6.72
CA LEU A 183 10.91 8.41 5.62
C LEU A 183 11.81 8.61 4.40
N GLN A 184 12.10 9.87 4.06
CA GLN A 184 13.02 10.23 2.99
C GLN A 184 14.43 9.67 3.25
N VAL A 185 14.95 9.83 4.48
CA VAL A 185 16.26 9.26 4.88
C VAL A 185 16.26 7.73 4.78
N ALA A 186 15.21 7.07 5.28
CA ALA A 186 15.10 5.61 5.23
C ALA A 186 15.11 5.09 3.79
N VAL A 187 14.30 5.69 2.90
CA VAL A 187 14.21 5.28 1.48
C VAL A 187 15.49 5.56 0.71
N ALA A 188 16.19 6.66 1.01
CA ALA A 188 17.51 6.94 0.41
C ALA A 188 18.56 5.86 0.77
N GLY A 189 18.35 5.10 1.85
CA GLY A 189 19.16 3.94 2.21
C GLY A 189 18.85 2.65 1.43
N ILE A 190 17.87 2.67 0.51
CA ILE A 190 17.37 1.49 -0.22
C ILE A 190 17.70 1.60 -1.71
N GLY A 191 18.78 0.95 -2.15
CA GLY A 191 19.19 0.96 -3.57
C GLY A 191 19.43 2.38 -4.08
N ALA A 192 18.94 2.70 -5.28
CA ALA A 192 18.96 4.04 -5.87
C ALA A 192 17.62 4.79 -5.66
N SER A 193 16.85 4.39 -4.63
CA SER A 193 15.53 4.95 -4.35
C SER A 193 15.62 6.35 -3.73
N ARG A 194 14.56 7.14 -3.93
CA ARG A 194 14.42 8.47 -3.30
C ARG A 194 12.96 8.86 -3.10
N ILE A 195 12.74 9.73 -2.12
CA ILE A 195 11.52 10.51 -1.97
C ILE A 195 11.88 11.97 -2.23
N ASP A 196 11.16 12.60 -3.15
CA ASP A 196 11.23 14.03 -3.38
C ASP A 196 10.12 14.70 -2.55
N VAL A 197 10.47 15.75 -1.81
CA VAL A 197 9.51 16.45 -0.94
C VAL A 197 9.60 17.96 -1.15
N VAL A 198 8.45 18.60 -1.32
CA VAL A 198 8.29 20.03 -1.57
C VAL A 198 7.38 20.63 -0.50
N PRO A 199 7.88 21.51 0.38
CA PRO A 199 7.05 22.21 1.36
C PRO A 199 6.05 23.13 0.68
N ILE A 200 4.79 23.03 1.10
CA ILE A 200 3.69 23.88 0.66
C ILE A 200 3.34 24.86 1.78
N HIS A 201 3.30 26.14 1.43
CA HIS A 201 2.97 27.22 2.34
C HIS A 201 1.57 27.76 2.03
N ALA A 202 0.92 28.33 3.04
CA ALA A 202 -0.41 28.86 2.95
C ALA A 202 -0.48 30.00 1.94
N THR A 203 -1.25 29.78 0.88
CA THR A 203 -1.79 30.82 0.00
C THR A 203 -3.29 30.54 -0.19
N PRO A 204 -4.11 31.53 -0.60
CA PRO A 204 -5.52 31.28 -0.90
C PRO A 204 -5.73 30.16 -1.93
N GLU A 205 -4.87 30.08 -2.93
CA GLU A 205 -4.91 29.06 -3.98
C GLU A 205 -4.53 27.68 -3.45
N ALA A 206 -3.46 27.59 -2.65
CA ALA A 206 -3.02 26.34 -2.03
C ALA A 206 -4.07 25.81 -1.05
N ALA A 207 -4.61 26.68 -0.19
CA ALA A 207 -5.67 26.31 0.76
C ALA A 207 -6.92 25.80 0.05
N LYS A 208 -7.34 26.46 -1.03
CA LYS A 208 -8.48 26.01 -1.85
C LYS A 208 -8.21 24.66 -2.52
N ALA A 209 -7.08 24.53 -3.24
CA ALA A 209 -6.78 23.31 -4.00
C ALA A 209 -6.58 22.10 -3.10
N LEU A 210 -5.83 22.25 -2.00
CA LEU A 210 -5.64 21.18 -1.01
C LEU A 210 -6.94 20.91 -0.25
N GLY A 211 -7.75 21.93 0.02
CA GLY A 211 -9.05 21.81 0.67
C GLY A 211 -10.04 20.97 -0.15
N ASP A 212 -10.12 21.25 -1.45
CA ASP A 212 -10.98 20.49 -2.36
C ASP A 212 -10.50 19.04 -2.48
N ALA A 213 -9.19 18.80 -2.63
CA ALA A 213 -8.63 17.45 -2.66
C ALA A 213 -8.86 16.67 -1.35
N ALA A 214 -8.67 17.32 -0.21
CA ALA A 214 -8.90 16.74 1.11
C ALA A 214 -10.38 16.41 1.35
N ARG A 215 -11.29 17.30 0.91
CA ARG A 215 -12.74 17.05 0.96
C ARG A 215 -13.11 15.84 0.11
N SER A 216 -12.67 15.78 -1.15
CA SER A 216 -12.96 14.65 -2.04
C SER A 216 -12.45 13.33 -1.48
N ALA A 217 -11.24 13.31 -0.90
CA ALA A 217 -10.70 12.11 -0.26
C ALA A 217 -11.54 11.66 0.95
N LEU A 218 -12.03 12.59 1.77
CA LEU A 218 -12.90 12.27 2.90
C LEU A 218 -14.28 11.76 2.45
N GLU A 219 -14.84 12.32 1.39
CA GLU A 219 -16.11 11.85 0.82
C GLU A 219 -15.98 10.44 0.24
N GLU A 220 -14.86 10.12 -0.41
CA GLU A 220 -14.57 8.76 -0.89
C GLU A 220 -14.42 7.78 0.29
N ASP A 221 -13.63 8.13 1.30
CA ASP A 221 -13.47 7.31 2.51
C ASP A 221 -14.83 7.05 3.20
N LEU A 222 -15.69 8.08 3.28
CA LEU A 222 -17.04 7.94 3.85
C LEU A 222 -17.96 7.07 3.00
N ALA A 223 -17.90 7.18 1.67
CA ALA A 223 -18.69 6.35 0.77
C ALA A 223 -18.30 4.87 0.91
N ILE A 224 -16.99 4.58 0.98
CA ILE A 224 -16.48 3.24 1.23
C ILE A 224 -17.01 2.71 2.56
N LEU A 225 -16.84 3.48 3.65
CA LEU A 225 -17.28 3.06 4.97
C LEU A 225 -18.80 2.82 5.04
N SER A 226 -19.59 3.69 4.40
CA SER A 226 -21.05 3.53 4.32
C SER A 226 -21.43 2.25 3.58
N SER A 227 -20.78 1.96 2.44
CA SER A 227 -21.01 0.73 1.68
C SER A 227 -20.63 -0.53 2.47
N GLU A 228 -19.55 -0.49 3.25
CA GLU A 228 -19.14 -1.59 4.12
C GLU A 228 -20.17 -1.85 5.23
N ILE A 229 -20.78 -0.79 5.77
CA ILE A 229 -21.84 -0.89 6.78
C ILE A 229 -23.11 -1.47 6.16
N GLU A 230 -23.53 -1.00 4.99
CA GLU A 230 -24.70 -1.55 4.29
C GLU A 230 -24.53 -3.03 3.94
N ALA A 231 -23.36 -3.42 3.41
CA ALA A 231 -23.05 -4.81 3.12
C ALA A 231 -23.12 -5.69 4.39
N PHE A 232 -22.61 -5.19 5.52
CA PHE A 232 -22.71 -5.86 6.80
C PHE A 232 -24.16 -6.03 7.30
N LEU A 233 -25.04 -5.08 6.99
CA LEU A 233 -26.46 -5.18 7.36
C LEU A 233 -27.18 -6.25 6.55
N GLN A 234 -26.84 -6.39 5.27
CA GLN A 234 -27.42 -7.39 4.39
C GLN A 234 -26.92 -8.80 4.71
N GLU A 235 -25.63 -8.95 5.01
CA GLU A 235 -25.01 -10.25 5.30
C GLU A 235 -24.09 -10.14 6.53
N PRO A 236 -24.65 -10.28 7.75
CA PRO A 236 -23.90 -10.07 8.97
C PRO A 236 -22.89 -11.21 9.19
N PRO A 237 -21.57 -10.94 9.29
CA PRO A 237 -20.58 -11.96 9.60
C PRO A 237 -20.76 -12.50 11.03
N ASP A 238 -20.48 -13.80 11.20
CA ASP A 238 -20.64 -14.54 12.47
C ASP A 238 -19.72 -14.08 13.62
N ARG A 239 -18.71 -13.23 13.36
CA ARG A 239 -17.70 -12.85 14.36
C ARG A 239 -17.99 -11.50 15.03
N VAL A 240 -18.00 -11.51 16.37
CA VAL A 240 -18.21 -10.35 17.26
C VAL A 240 -17.10 -9.28 17.17
N SER A 241 -15.92 -9.64 16.65
CA SER A 241 -14.70 -8.80 16.61
C SER A 241 -14.73 -7.62 15.61
N THR A 242 -15.83 -7.39 14.90
CA THR A 242 -15.98 -6.32 13.89
C THR A 242 -16.45 -4.98 14.45
N ARG A 243 -17.12 -4.93 15.63
CA ARG A 243 -17.70 -3.67 16.15
C ARG A 243 -16.66 -2.63 16.58
N PRO A 244 -15.66 -2.97 17.44
CA PRO A 244 -14.71 -1.97 17.94
C PRO A 244 -13.80 -1.43 16.83
N ARG A 245 -13.45 -2.29 15.86
CA ARG A 245 -12.61 -1.91 14.72
C ARG A 245 -13.29 -0.86 13.83
N ARG A 246 -14.60 -0.95 13.61
CA ARG A 246 -15.33 -0.01 12.75
C ARG A 246 -15.54 1.34 13.44
N LEU A 247 -15.85 1.35 14.75
CA LEU A 247 -15.88 2.58 15.53
C LEU A 247 -14.50 3.29 15.51
N ALA A 248 -13.42 2.52 15.65
CA ALA A 248 -12.07 3.07 15.51
C ALA A 248 -11.83 3.72 14.13
N THR A 249 -12.32 3.12 13.04
CA THR A 249 -12.24 3.73 11.70
C THR A 249 -13.01 5.04 11.59
N PHE A 250 -14.17 5.16 12.25
CA PHE A 250 -14.90 6.44 12.31
C PHE A 250 -14.13 7.51 13.09
N ASP A 251 -13.58 7.15 14.25
CA ASP A 251 -12.78 8.05 15.06
C ASP A 251 -11.54 8.55 14.29
N GLU A 252 -10.90 7.67 13.51
CA GLU A 252 -9.80 8.00 12.61
C GLU A 252 -10.23 9.02 11.53
N LEU A 253 -11.39 8.84 10.90
CA LEU A 253 -11.91 9.80 9.90
C LEU A 253 -12.25 11.15 10.52
N ARG A 254 -12.83 11.17 11.71
CA ARG A 254 -13.14 12.41 12.45
C ARG A 254 -11.86 13.17 12.82
N ALA A 255 -10.83 12.44 13.26
CA ALA A 255 -9.53 13.01 13.55
C ALA A 255 -8.88 13.61 12.27
N LYS A 256 -8.97 12.91 11.15
CA LYS A 256 -8.48 13.36 9.83
C LYS A 256 -9.19 14.63 9.35
N ALA A 257 -10.52 14.68 9.45
CA ALA A 257 -11.31 15.87 9.10
C ALA A 257 -10.94 17.09 9.97
N SER A 258 -10.81 16.88 11.29
CA SER A 258 -10.41 17.92 12.24
C SER A 258 -9.00 18.45 11.93
N LEU A 259 -8.07 17.55 11.59
CA LEU A 259 -6.73 17.91 11.17
C LEU A 259 -6.74 18.79 9.92
N TYR A 260 -7.47 18.39 8.87
CA TYR A 260 -7.54 19.17 7.64
C TYR A 260 -8.18 20.54 7.85
N HIS A 261 -9.22 20.63 8.68
CA HIS A 261 -9.81 21.90 9.07
C HIS A 261 -8.78 22.82 9.75
N SER A 262 -8.02 22.28 10.70
CA SER A 262 -7.02 23.07 11.43
C SER A 262 -5.88 23.57 10.54
N VAL A 263 -5.45 22.76 9.57
CA VAL A 263 -4.29 23.05 8.71
C VAL A 263 -4.65 23.94 7.52
N LEU A 264 -5.81 23.73 6.91
CA LEU A 264 -6.20 24.43 5.68
C LEU A 264 -7.18 25.58 5.94
N GLN A 265 -7.71 25.71 7.17
CA GLN A 265 -8.74 26.68 7.54
C GLN A 265 -9.99 26.63 6.65
N VAL A 266 -10.24 25.48 6.01
CA VAL A 266 -11.38 25.26 5.11
C VAL A 266 -12.60 24.91 5.95
N GLN A 267 -13.74 25.55 5.72
CA GLN A 267 -14.99 25.19 6.38
C GLN A 267 -15.42 23.78 5.94
N VAL A 268 -15.57 22.88 6.91
CA VAL A 268 -15.98 21.48 6.70
C VAL A 268 -17.35 21.19 7.34
N SER A 269 -18.18 22.21 7.56
CA SER A 269 -19.45 22.11 8.28
C SER A 269 -20.38 21.01 7.74
N ASP A 270 -20.39 20.80 6.43
CA ASP A 270 -21.23 19.78 5.79
C ASP A 270 -20.73 18.36 6.06
N LEU A 271 -19.42 18.19 6.30
CA LEU A 271 -18.83 16.89 6.57
C LEU A 271 -19.01 16.49 8.04
N ASP A 272 -18.91 17.44 8.97
CA ASP A 272 -19.20 17.19 10.39
C ASP A 272 -20.64 16.71 10.57
N ALA A 273 -21.60 17.36 9.88
CA ALA A 273 -22.99 16.93 9.89
C ALA A 273 -23.18 15.50 9.34
N LYS A 274 -22.51 15.16 8.23
CA LYS A 274 -22.53 13.81 7.64
C LYS A 274 -21.89 12.76 8.57
N LEU A 275 -20.76 13.09 9.20
CA LEU A 275 -20.08 12.21 10.15
C LEU A 275 -20.95 11.95 11.40
N ASP A 276 -21.61 12.98 11.92
CA ASP A 276 -22.52 12.86 13.06
C ASP A 276 -23.80 12.08 12.71
N GLU A 277 -24.31 12.20 11.47
CA GLU A 277 -25.43 11.37 10.98
C GLU A 277 -25.03 9.90 10.88
N LEU A 278 -23.90 9.59 10.25
CA LEU A 278 -23.39 8.22 10.14
C LEU A 278 -23.10 7.59 11.50
N THR A 279 -22.51 8.36 12.43
CA THR A 279 -22.25 7.88 13.80
C THR A 279 -23.55 7.50 14.49
N ARG A 280 -24.57 8.36 14.47
CA ARG A 280 -25.89 8.07 15.04
C ARG A 280 -26.56 6.87 14.37
N HIS A 281 -26.42 6.74 13.05
CA HIS A 281 -26.95 5.61 12.30
C HIS A 281 -26.30 4.29 12.76
N VAL A 282 -24.97 4.26 12.87
CA VAL A 282 -24.23 3.09 13.35
C VAL A 282 -24.57 2.77 14.80
N GLU A 283 -24.60 3.76 15.70
CA GLU A 283 -25.00 3.56 17.10
C GLU A 283 -26.43 3.00 17.23
N GLY A 284 -27.37 3.53 16.45
CA GLY A 284 -28.76 3.04 16.41
C GLY A 284 -28.85 1.60 15.93
N LEU A 285 -28.10 1.25 14.87
CA LEU A 285 -28.00 -0.12 14.37
C LEU A 285 -27.35 -1.08 15.38
N LEU A 286 -26.37 -0.58 16.15
CA LEU A 286 -25.68 -1.35 17.18
C LEU A 286 -26.59 -1.63 18.39
N GLN A 287 -27.46 -0.68 18.77
CA GLN A 287 -28.43 -0.86 19.86
C GLN A 287 -29.56 -1.83 19.49
N ALA A 288 -30.09 -1.74 18.27
CA ALA A 288 -31.19 -2.60 17.81
C ALA A 288 -30.84 -4.10 17.75
N LYS A 289 -29.55 -4.45 17.68
CA LYS A 289 -29.05 -5.84 17.61
C LYS A 289 -28.61 -6.41 18.97
N ALA A 290 -28.55 -5.58 20.02
CA ALA A 290 -28.21 -6.00 21.39
C ALA A 290 -29.45 -6.37 22.23
N SER A 291 -30.63 -5.94 21.78
CA SER A 291 -31.96 -6.30 22.27
C SER A 291 -32.56 -7.47 21.51
#